data_AF-A0A522B8H6-F1
#
_entry.id   AF-A0A522B8H6-F1
#
_cell.length_a   1.000
_cell.length_b   1.000
_cell.length_c   1.000
_cell.angle_alpha   90.00
_cell.angle_beta   90.00
_cell.angle_gamma   90.00
#
_symmetry.space_group_name_H-M   'P 1'
#
loop_
_entity.id
_entity.type
_entity.pdbx_description
1 polymer ?
#
loop_
_entity_poly.entity_id
_entity_poly.type
_entity_poly.pdbx_seq_one_letter_code
_entity_poly.pdbx_strand_id
1 'polypeptide(L)'
;MTSTDELLEVRLLQVPVPLWSKAQQVSDELLREFALASAQADDDDEHHLPTRLTTLIDTLTRRFEGVSTEQEQQLMDAAAAGDEVIDELVYLIPPEAGPASKELGDMLDEADIYCREGQHLLTLAAPEDVVRFRRWYLWSFIDQLSGGKPVAWPDYDGYWPA
;
A
#
# COMPACT_ATOMS: atom_id res chain seq x y z
N MET A 1 6.94 -28.73 -3.23
CA MET A 1 7.53 -28.11 -2.03
C MET A 1 7.92 -26.70 -2.43
N THR A 2 6.98 -25.77 -2.36
CA THR A 2 7.24 -24.34 -2.56
C THR A 2 7.91 -23.87 -1.28
N SER A 3 9.16 -23.41 -1.35
CA SER A 3 9.94 -22.95 -0.21
C SER A 3 9.27 -21.73 0.41
N THR A 4 8.47 -21.93 1.46
CA THR A 4 7.91 -20.85 2.30
C THR A 4 8.98 -20.21 3.20
N ASP A 5 10.25 -20.65 3.10
CA ASP A 5 11.38 -20.19 3.93
C ASP A 5 12.36 -19.26 3.19
N GLU A 6 12.19 -19.04 1.88
CA GLU A 6 13.12 -18.16 1.14
C GLU A 6 12.61 -16.73 1.18
N LEU A 7 13.17 -15.91 2.06
CA LEU A 7 12.96 -14.47 2.08
C LEU A 7 13.90 -13.79 1.08
N LEU A 8 13.36 -12.86 0.31
CA LEU A 8 14.09 -12.02 -0.61
C LEU A 8 14.22 -10.61 -0.06
N GLU A 9 15.34 -9.97 -0.35
CA GLU A 9 15.61 -8.59 0.05
C GLU A 9 14.91 -7.62 -0.90
N VAL A 10 14.14 -6.68 -0.35
CA VAL A 10 13.57 -5.54 -1.07
C VAL A 10 14.08 -4.27 -0.42
N ARG A 11 14.62 -3.34 -1.22
CA ARG A 11 15.19 -2.08 -0.76
C ARG A 11 14.33 -0.91 -1.25
N LEU A 12 13.88 -0.08 -0.33
CA LEU A 12 13.27 1.21 -0.64
C LEU A 12 14.30 2.30 -0.41
N LEU A 13 14.57 3.10 -1.44
CA LEU A 13 15.61 4.14 -1.39
C LEU A 13 14.99 5.53 -1.36
N GLN A 14 15.56 6.41 -0.52
CA GLN A 14 15.14 7.80 -0.36
C GLN A 14 13.64 7.94 -0.03
N VAL A 15 13.17 7.18 0.97
CA VAL A 15 11.75 7.14 1.35
C VAL A 15 11.33 8.51 1.92
N PRO A 16 10.40 9.25 1.28
CA PRO A 16 9.89 10.52 1.80
C PRO A 16 8.97 10.29 2.99
N VAL A 17 9.47 10.54 4.21
CA VAL A 17 8.75 10.25 5.46
C VAL A 17 7.42 11.02 5.56
N PRO A 18 7.32 12.32 5.20
CA PRO A 18 6.04 13.03 5.22
C PRO A 18 4.98 12.42 4.29
N LEU A 19 5.39 11.92 3.12
CA LEU A 19 4.47 11.27 2.18
C LEU A 19 4.04 9.89 2.68
N TRP A 20 4.94 9.14 3.32
CA TRP A 20 4.57 7.90 4.00
C TRP A 20 3.51 8.14 5.07
N SER A 21 3.73 9.12 5.97
CA SER A 21 2.76 9.45 7.03
C SER A 21 1.42 9.91 6.45
N LYS A 22 1.43 10.73 5.39
CA LYS A 22 0.21 11.15 4.68
C LYS A 22 -0.52 9.96 4.06
N ALA A 23 0.21 9.02 3.46
CA ALA A 23 -0.38 7.82 2.87
C ALA A 23 -1.02 6.91 3.92
N GLN A 24 -0.43 6.79 5.12
CA GLN A 24 -1.04 6.07 6.25
C GLN A 24 -2.36 6.73 6.67
N GLN A 25 -2.37 8.05 6.86
CA GLN A 25 -3.59 8.78 7.24
C GLN A 25 -4.72 8.60 6.24
N VAL A 26 -4.42 8.71 4.93
CA VAL A 26 -5.41 8.49 3.87
C VAL A 26 -5.92 7.04 3.85
N SER A 27 -5.03 6.07 4.06
CA SER A 27 -5.40 4.65 4.11
C SER A 27 -6.30 4.34 5.31
N ASP A 28 -5.99 4.90 6.48
CA ASP A 28 -6.79 4.74 7.71
C ASP A 28 -8.19 5.35 7.56
N GLU A 29 -8.29 6.54 6.95
CA GLU A 29 -9.56 7.20 6.68
C GLU A 29 -10.40 6.38 5.68
N LEU A 30 -9.79 5.92 4.58
CA LEU A 30 -10.45 5.08 3.59
C LEU A 30 -10.98 3.78 4.23
N LEU A 31 -10.14 3.08 4.99
CA LEU A 31 -10.50 1.83 5.66
C LEU A 31 -11.65 2.01 6.64
N ARG A 32 -11.61 3.08 7.43
CA ARG A 32 -12.69 3.41 8.38
C ARG A 32 -14.02 3.61 7.66
N GLU A 33 -14.04 4.43 6.62
CA GLU A 33 -15.27 4.73 5.89
C GLU A 33 -15.78 3.50 5.13
N PHE A 34 -14.89 2.69 4.57
CA PHE A 34 -15.27 1.45 3.88
C PHE A 34 -15.81 0.40 4.84
N ALA A 35 -15.28 0.32 6.06
CA ALA A 35 -15.85 -0.53 7.11
C ALA A 35 -17.25 -0.07 7.52
N LEU A 36 -17.48 1.24 7.63
CA LEU A 36 -18.82 1.80 7.92
C LEU A 36 -19.80 1.50 6.79
N ALA A 37 -19.39 1.71 5.53
CA ALA A 37 -20.21 1.44 4.35
C ALA A 37 -20.56 -0.06 4.25
N SER A 38 -19.59 -0.95 4.52
CA SER A 38 -19.82 -2.40 4.50
C SER A 38 -20.79 -2.86 5.61
N ALA A 39 -20.80 -2.18 6.75
CA ALA A 39 -21.74 -2.49 7.85
C ALA A 39 -23.17 -1.97 7.60
N GLN A 40 -23.32 -1.00 6.70
CA GLN A 40 -24.61 -0.38 6.33
C GLN A 40 -25.23 -1.00 5.07
N ALA A 41 -24.50 -1.87 4.38
CA ALA A 41 -24.97 -2.56 3.20
C ALA A 41 -26.09 -3.55 3.57
N ASP A 42 -27.34 -3.22 3.21
CA ASP A 42 -28.31 -4.24 2.83
C ASP A 42 -27.88 -4.83 1.46
N ASP A 43 -28.41 -5.99 1.06
CA ASP A 43 -28.07 -6.84 -0.12
C ASP A 43 -27.96 -6.16 -1.53
N ASP A 44 -27.88 -4.82 -1.62
CA ASP A 44 -27.67 -4.04 -2.83
C ASP A 44 -26.20 -3.99 -3.29
N ASP A 45 -26.02 -4.05 -4.62
CA ASP A 45 -24.73 -4.18 -5.32
C ASP A 45 -23.74 -3.01 -5.11
N GLU A 46 -24.15 -1.86 -4.57
CA GLU A 46 -23.27 -0.67 -4.47
C GLU A 46 -22.10 -0.83 -3.48
N HIS A 47 -22.16 -1.81 -2.56
CA HIS A 47 -21.15 -2.00 -1.50
C HIS A 47 -20.17 -3.16 -1.72
N HIS A 48 -20.12 -3.74 -2.93
CA HIS A 48 -19.19 -4.83 -3.26
C HIS A 48 -17.72 -4.43 -3.13
N LEU A 49 -17.35 -3.21 -3.54
CA LEU A 49 -15.95 -2.76 -3.49
C LEU A 49 -15.46 -2.51 -2.05
N PRO A 50 -16.20 -1.78 -1.18
CA PRO A 50 -15.83 -1.65 0.23
C PRO A 50 -15.59 -2.98 0.94
N THR A 51 -16.47 -3.96 0.70
CA THR A 51 -16.36 -5.30 1.29
C THR A 51 -15.16 -6.09 0.73
N ARG A 52 -14.91 -6.01 -0.58
CA ARG A 52 -13.76 -6.66 -1.22
C ARG A 52 -12.43 -6.11 -0.70
N LEU A 53 -12.28 -4.79 -0.62
CA LEU A 53 -11.04 -4.14 -0.20
C LEU A 53 -10.71 -4.42 1.27
N THR A 54 -11.70 -4.28 2.16
CA THR A 54 -11.51 -4.59 3.59
C THR A 54 -11.14 -6.06 3.80
N THR A 55 -11.80 -6.98 3.09
CA THR A 55 -11.48 -8.42 3.14
C THR A 55 -10.08 -8.73 2.63
N LEU A 56 -9.65 -8.08 1.54
CA LEU A 56 -8.30 -8.25 0.99
C LEU A 56 -7.26 -7.78 2.02
N ILE A 57 -7.41 -6.57 2.55
CA ILE A 57 -6.47 -6.02 3.53
C ILE A 57 -6.38 -6.91 4.77
N ASP A 58 -7.51 -7.35 5.34
CA ASP A 58 -7.52 -8.29 6.47
C ASP A 58 -6.80 -9.62 6.15
N THR A 59 -6.92 -10.08 4.91
CA THR A 59 -6.24 -11.30 4.46
C THR A 59 -4.73 -11.09 4.34
N LEU A 60 -4.31 -9.97 3.75
CA LEU A 60 -2.90 -9.64 3.57
C LEU A 60 -2.20 -9.36 4.91
N THR A 61 -2.83 -8.60 5.81
CA THR A 61 -2.31 -8.32 7.15
C THR A 61 -2.06 -9.60 7.94
N ARG A 62 -3.00 -10.56 7.92
CA ARG A 62 -2.81 -11.86 8.58
C ARG A 62 -1.75 -12.72 7.89
N ARG A 63 -1.67 -12.66 6.56
CA ARG A 63 -0.72 -13.47 5.78
C ARG A 63 0.72 -13.02 5.98
N PHE A 64 0.96 -11.72 6.07
CA PHE A 64 2.29 -11.12 6.18
C PHE A 64 2.56 -10.53 7.57
N GLU A 65 1.85 -11.02 8.59
CA GLU A 65 2.04 -10.59 9.97
C GLU A 65 3.50 -10.76 10.40
N GLY A 66 4.09 -9.70 10.96
CA GLY A 66 5.47 -9.70 11.45
C GLY A 66 6.56 -9.51 10.38
N VAL A 67 6.21 -9.49 9.09
CA VAL A 67 7.18 -9.38 7.98
C VAL A 67 7.75 -7.96 7.83
N SER A 68 6.97 -6.92 8.16
CA SER A 68 7.33 -5.50 8.00
C SER A 68 7.40 -4.71 9.31
N THR A 69 7.21 -5.35 10.47
CA THR A 69 7.04 -4.66 11.77
C THR A 69 8.24 -3.79 12.14
N GLU A 70 9.47 -4.24 11.87
CA GLU A 70 10.67 -3.45 12.17
C GLU A 70 10.76 -2.21 11.27
N GLN A 71 10.47 -2.36 9.98
CA GLN A 71 10.53 -1.27 8.99
C GLN A 71 9.43 -0.24 9.22
N GLU A 72 8.24 -0.69 9.60
CA GLU A 72 7.14 0.18 10.04
C GLU A 72 7.54 0.98 11.28
N GLN A 73 8.18 0.35 12.28
CA GLN A 73 8.66 1.06 13.45
C GLN A 73 9.73 2.11 13.09
N GLN A 74 10.66 1.79 12.18
CA GLN A 74 11.67 2.75 11.70
C GLN A 74 11.02 3.96 11.03
N LEU A 75 9.98 3.76 10.22
CA LEU A 75 9.22 4.84 9.58
C LEU A 75 8.45 5.69 10.61
N MET A 76 7.84 5.05 11.61
CA MET A 76 7.17 5.74 12.71
C MET A 76 8.14 6.60 13.52
N ASP A 77 9.32 6.07 13.84
CA ASP A 77 10.35 6.76 14.60
C ASP A 77 10.89 7.96 13.82
N ALA A 78 11.16 7.80 12.53
CA ALA A 78 11.58 8.88 11.64
C ALA A 78 10.51 9.99 11.53
N ALA A 79 9.24 9.60 11.42
CA ALA A 79 8.13 10.56 11.39
C ALA A 79 8.00 11.32 12.71
N ALA A 80 8.18 10.63 13.85
CA ALA A 80 8.15 11.26 15.17
C ALA A 80 9.35 12.18 15.40
N ALA A 81 10.51 11.87 14.84
CA ALA A 81 11.72 12.71 14.86
C ALA A 81 11.61 13.94 13.93
N GLY A 82 10.68 13.92 12.97
CA GLY A 82 10.54 14.96 11.95
C GLY A 82 11.58 14.84 10.83
N ASP A 83 12.07 13.62 10.58
CA ASP A 83 12.95 13.36 9.44
C ASP A 83 12.20 13.54 8.14
N GLU A 84 12.87 14.10 7.13
CA GLU A 84 12.27 14.30 5.80
C GLU A 84 12.39 13.04 4.92
N VAL A 85 13.49 12.31 5.09
CA VAL A 85 13.87 11.18 4.23
C VAL A 85 14.57 10.09 5.03
N ILE A 86 14.24 8.83 4.74
CA ILE A 86 15.07 7.67 5.10
C ILE A 86 15.87 7.26 3.86
N ASP A 87 17.19 7.24 3.97
CA ASP A 87 18.07 6.96 2.82
C ASP A 87 17.83 5.58 2.22
N GLU A 88 17.63 4.59 3.09
CA GLU A 88 17.43 3.19 2.74
C GLU A 88 16.62 2.46 3.80
N LEU A 89 15.62 1.71 3.36
CA LEU A 89 14.83 0.80 4.18
C LEU A 89 14.84 -0.58 3.53
N VAL A 90 15.26 -1.60 4.28
CA VAL A 90 15.46 -2.97 3.77
C VAL A 90 14.43 -3.89 4.39
N TYR A 91 13.71 -4.63 3.54
CA TYR A 91 12.73 -5.62 3.93
C TYR A 91 13.19 -7.03 3.55
N LEU A 92 12.83 -8.02 4.36
CA LEU A 92 12.98 -9.44 4.05
C LEU A 92 11.59 -10.04 3.86
N ILE A 93 11.22 -10.25 2.59
CA ILE A 93 9.84 -10.52 2.21
C ILE A 93 9.77 -11.83 1.42
N PRO A 94 8.76 -12.69 1.63
CA PRO A 94 8.59 -13.88 0.82
C PRO A 94 8.12 -13.51 -0.62
N PRO A 95 8.50 -14.29 -1.66
CA PRO A 95 8.24 -13.97 -3.06
C PRO A 95 6.76 -13.72 -3.40
N GLU A 96 5.83 -14.38 -2.69
CA GLU A 96 4.39 -14.19 -2.88
C GLU A 96 3.88 -12.77 -2.57
N ALA A 97 4.67 -11.93 -1.90
CA ALA A 97 4.28 -10.56 -1.65
C ALA A 97 4.21 -9.74 -2.94
N GLY A 98 4.97 -10.10 -3.99
CA GLY A 98 4.91 -9.40 -5.27
C GLY A 98 3.49 -9.42 -5.87
N PRO A 99 2.91 -10.61 -6.14
CA PRO A 99 1.52 -10.73 -6.58
C PRO A 99 0.52 -10.07 -5.62
N ALA A 100 0.71 -10.17 -4.30
CA ALA A 100 -0.17 -9.54 -3.31
C ALA A 100 -0.11 -8.00 -3.38
N SER A 101 1.07 -7.41 -3.59
CA SER A 101 1.24 -5.97 -3.78
C SER A 101 0.54 -5.47 -5.04
N LYS A 102 0.55 -6.28 -6.12
CA LYS A 102 -0.20 -5.96 -7.35
C LYS A 102 -1.70 -5.95 -7.08
N GLU A 103 -2.23 -7.01 -6.48
CA GLU A 103 -3.66 -7.13 -6.15
C GLU A 103 -4.15 -5.97 -5.28
N LEU A 104 -3.38 -5.64 -4.23
CA LEU A 104 -3.71 -4.51 -3.36
C LEU A 104 -3.67 -3.17 -4.10
N GLY A 105 -2.63 -2.93 -4.91
CA GLY A 105 -2.50 -1.67 -5.64
C GLY A 105 -3.60 -1.46 -6.68
N ASP A 106 -3.98 -2.51 -7.41
CA ASP A 106 -5.09 -2.47 -8.37
C ASP A 106 -6.42 -2.16 -7.67
N MET A 107 -6.67 -2.76 -6.51
CA MET A 107 -7.90 -2.53 -5.76
C MET A 107 -7.94 -1.14 -5.12
N LEU A 108 -6.80 -0.58 -4.72
CA LEU A 108 -6.71 0.80 -4.25
C LEU A 108 -6.91 1.81 -5.39
N ASP A 109 -6.44 1.49 -6.60
CA ASP A 109 -6.75 2.30 -7.79
C ASP A 109 -8.24 2.21 -8.18
N GLU A 110 -8.87 1.04 -8.06
CA GLU A 110 -10.34 0.86 -8.20
C GLU A 110 -11.09 1.72 -7.15
N ALA A 111 -10.63 1.70 -5.89
CA ALA A 111 -11.19 2.52 -4.81
C ALA A 111 -11.07 4.03 -5.07
N ASP A 112 -9.95 4.50 -5.59
CA ASP A 112 -9.78 5.91 -5.94
C ASP A 112 -10.68 6.34 -7.10
N ILE A 113 -10.96 5.46 -8.07
CA ILE A 113 -11.95 5.72 -9.12
C ILE A 113 -13.35 5.79 -8.51
N TYR A 114 -13.72 4.80 -7.71
CA TYR A 114 -15.00 4.74 -7.02
C TYR A 114 -15.26 6.00 -6.16
N CYS A 115 -14.28 6.44 -5.37
CA CYS A 115 -14.38 7.65 -4.56
C CYS A 115 -14.53 8.92 -5.41
N ARG A 116 -13.89 8.98 -6.59
CA ARG A 116 -14.01 10.12 -7.52
C ARG A 116 -15.35 10.16 -8.25
N GLU A 117 -15.93 9.01 -8.56
CA GLU A 117 -17.23 8.92 -9.25
C GLU A 117 -18.41 9.06 -8.28
N GLY A 118 -18.22 8.70 -7.01
CA GLY A 118 -19.22 8.83 -5.96
C GLY A 118 -19.59 10.28 -5.66
N GLN A 119 -20.90 10.57 -5.60
CA GLN A 119 -21.42 11.93 -5.36
C GLN A 119 -21.04 12.52 -3.98
N HIS A 120 -20.63 11.67 -3.03
CA HIS A 120 -20.31 12.06 -1.64
C HIS A 120 -18.94 11.57 -1.14
N LEU A 121 -18.15 10.85 -1.95
CA LEU A 121 -16.89 10.23 -1.53
C LEU A 121 -15.65 10.91 -2.10
N LEU A 122 -15.82 12.04 -2.79
CA LEU A 122 -14.73 12.81 -3.41
C LEU A 122 -13.62 13.19 -2.41
N THR A 123 -13.96 13.36 -1.13
CA THR A 123 -12.99 13.68 -0.07
C THR A 123 -12.12 12.49 0.32
N LEU A 124 -12.53 11.27 -0.01
CA LEU A 124 -11.79 10.02 0.26
C LEU A 124 -10.87 9.62 -0.89
N ALA A 125 -10.96 10.27 -2.05
CA ALA A 125 -10.05 10.01 -3.15
C ALA A 125 -8.62 10.43 -2.76
N ALA A 126 -7.65 9.51 -2.89
CA ALA A 126 -6.29 9.80 -2.51
C ALA A 126 -5.71 10.95 -3.37
N PRO A 127 -5.04 11.94 -2.75
CA PRO A 127 -4.31 12.97 -3.48
C PRO A 127 -3.25 12.37 -4.42
N GLU A 128 -2.96 13.05 -5.54
CA GLU A 128 -2.06 12.53 -6.59
C GLU A 128 -0.65 12.17 -6.08
N ASP A 129 -0.13 12.92 -5.11
CA ASP A 129 1.17 12.65 -4.49
C ASP A 129 1.15 11.36 -3.66
N VAL A 130 0.06 11.09 -2.94
CA VAL A 130 -0.18 9.84 -2.20
C VAL A 130 -0.34 8.67 -3.17
N VAL A 131 -1.09 8.84 -4.26
CA VAL A 131 -1.23 7.80 -5.30
C VAL A 131 0.12 7.45 -5.90
N ARG A 132 0.93 8.46 -6.28
CA ARG A 132 2.28 8.23 -6.81
C ARG A 132 3.16 7.50 -5.79
N PHE A 133 3.11 7.92 -4.52
CA PHE A 133 3.88 7.30 -3.44
C PHE A 133 3.50 5.84 -3.20
N ARG A 134 2.19 5.57 -3.09
CA ARG A 134 1.65 4.22 -2.93
C ARG A 134 2.07 3.31 -4.07
N ARG A 135 1.96 3.78 -5.32
CA ARG A 135 2.36 3.01 -6.50
C ARG A 135 3.86 2.72 -6.51
N TRP A 136 4.71 3.71 -6.23
CA TRP A 136 6.16 3.47 -6.09
C TRP A 136 6.47 2.42 -5.02
N TYR A 137 5.84 2.55 -3.85
CA TYR A 137 6.05 1.65 -2.72
C TYR A 137 5.71 0.22 -3.12
N LEU A 138 4.48 -0.05 -3.58
CA LEU A 138 4.03 -1.39 -3.96
C LEU A 138 4.78 -1.94 -5.19
N TRP A 139 5.04 -1.10 -6.19
CA TRP A 139 5.78 -1.49 -7.38
C TRP A 139 7.22 -1.91 -7.06
N SER A 140 7.85 -1.29 -6.06
CA SER A 140 9.21 -1.67 -5.63
C SER A 140 9.27 -3.13 -5.17
N PHE A 141 8.24 -3.65 -4.51
CA PHE A 141 8.14 -5.08 -4.16
C PHE A 141 7.92 -5.93 -5.42
N ILE A 142 7.00 -5.53 -6.29
CA ILE A 142 6.69 -6.27 -7.53
C ILE A 142 7.95 -6.43 -8.41
N ASP A 143 8.68 -5.34 -8.64
CA ASP A 143 9.84 -5.30 -9.52
C ASP A 143 11.03 -6.06 -8.93
N GLN A 144 11.40 -5.77 -7.68
CA GLN A 144 12.58 -6.38 -7.05
C GLN A 144 12.40 -7.87 -6.79
N LEU A 145 11.19 -8.32 -6.37
CA LEU A 145 10.90 -9.76 -6.22
C LEU A 145 10.90 -10.51 -7.56
N SER A 146 10.83 -9.78 -8.69
CA SER A 146 10.98 -10.33 -10.05
C SER A 146 12.40 -10.20 -10.60
N GLY A 147 13.37 -9.74 -9.79
CA GLY A 147 14.79 -9.57 -10.17
C GLY A 147 15.15 -8.18 -10.69
N GLY A 148 14.25 -7.20 -10.56
CA GLY A 148 14.50 -5.80 -10.83
C GLY A 148 15.49 -5.15 -9.86
N LYS A 149 15.84 -3.89 -10.11
CA LYS A 149 16.77 -3.12 -9.26
C LYS A 149 16.01 -2.06 -8.48
N PRO A 150 16.42 -1.73 -7.25
CA PRO A 150 15.76 -0.67 -6.49
C PRO A 150 15.86 0.66 -7.22
N VAL A 151 14.73 1.38 -7.29
CA VAL A 151 14.62 2.73 -7.84
C VAL A 151 14.22 3.66 -6.71
N ALA A 152 15.00 4.72 -6.51
CA ALA A 152 14.73 5.71 -5.46
C ALA A 152 13.45 6.51 -5.77
N TRP A 153 12.74 6.95 -4.74
CA TRP A 153 11.50 7.71 -4.88
C TRP A 153 11.58 8.92 -5.85
N PRO A 154 12.66 9.74 -5.82
CA PRO A 154 12.79 10.86 -6.74
C PRO A 154 12.90 10.43 -8.21
N ASP A 155 13.44 9.23 -8.46
CA ASP A 155 13.73 8.72 -9.81
C ASP A 155 12.58 7.88 -10.39
N TYR A 156 11.54 7.60 -9.59
CA TYR A 156 10.36 6.86 -10.05
C TYR A 156 9.57 7.66 -11.09
N ASP A 157 9.25 7.05 -12.22
CA ASP A 157 8.59 7.73 -13.34
C ASP A 157 7.05 7.69 -13.26
N GLY A 158 6.48 7.01 -12.27
CA GLY A 158 5.03 6.82 -12.15
C GLY A 158 4.51 5.53 -12.81
N TYR A 159 5.39 4.64 -13.27
CA TYR A 159 5.02 3.36 -13.86
C TYR A 159 4.24 2.47 -12.88
N TRP A 160 3.06 2.01 -13.30
CA TRP A 160 2.32 0.95 -12.64
C TRP A 160 2.12 -0.20 -13.64
N PRO A 161 2.47 -1.45 -13.29
CA PRO A 161 2.24 -2.58 -14.19
C PRO A 161 0.74 -2.75 -14.45
N ALA A 162 0.38 -2.94 -15.72
CA ALA A 162 -0.99 -3.28 -16.12
C ALA A 162 -1.38 -4.67 -15.60
#